data_AF-A0A841TT68-F1
#
_entry.id   AF-A0A841TT68-F1
#
_cell.length_a   1.000
_cell.length_b   1.000
_cell.length_c   1.000
_cell.angle_alpha   90.00
_cell.angle_beta   90.00
_cell.angle_gamma   90.00
#
_symmetry.space_group_name_H-M   'P 1'
#
loop_
_entity.id
_entity.type
_entity.pdbx_description
1 polymer ?
#
loop_
_entity_poly.entity_id
_entity_poly.type
_entity_poly.pdbx_seq_one_letter_code
_entity_poly.pdbx_strand_id
1 'polypeptide(L)'
;MNTIRKIPRWLKFQYVKLLRAKGGASVVAMGFAVGLFVEMFNLPTYGTSFLLIFPLNFILRGSFAAALVGFLFGKMIYIPMSFLNAKMAGTVLPKNFAIQISFLPEWINHILLLNLKLIVGGIIDGAILGLLFYFPIRYSVEAFKRKRREKRRLNRARVEANTVLE
;
A
#
# COMPACT_ATOMS: atom_id res chain seq x y z
N MET A 1 -19.60 30.79 -10.32
CA MET A 1 -19.76 29.30 -10.25
C MET A 1 -19.06 28.55 -11.40
N ASN A 2 -17.79 28.81 -11.71
CA ASN A 2 -17.09 28.19 -12.88
C ASN A 2 -15.97 27.18 -12.51
N THR A 3 -15.75 26.90 -11.24
CA THR A 3 -14.65 26.04 -10.76
C THR A 3 -14.95 24.55 -10.86
N ILE A 4 -16.23 24.14 -10.78
CA ILE A 4 -16.66 22.73 -10.74
C ILE A 4 -16.39 22.00 -12.06
N ARG A 5 -16.46 22.70 -13.21
CA ARG A 5 -16.15 22.14 -14.54
C ARG A 5 -14.65 21.86 -14.76
N LYS A 6 -13.75 22.38 -13.92
CA LYS A 6 -12.29 22.18 -14.04
C LYS A 6 -11.78 20.92 -13.35
N ILE A 7 -12.53 20.39 -12.38
CA ILE A 7 -12.20 19.20 -11.60
C ILE A 7 -11.95 17.96 -12.47
N PRO A 8 -12.83 17.57 -13.41
CA PRO A 8 -12.60 16.37 -14.22
C PRO A 8 -11.40 16.50 -15.15
N ARG A 9 -11.12 17.71 -15.65
CA ARG A 9 -9.92 18.00 -16.46
C ARG A 9 -8.65 17.92 -15.63
N TRP A 10 -8.67 18.45 -14.41
CA TRP A 10 -7.54 18.38 -13.49
C TRP A 10 -7.26 16.94 -13.02
N LEU A 11 -8.30 16.16 -12.71
CA LEU A 11 -8.19 14.73 -12.39
C LEU A 11 -7.65 13.92 -13.57
N LYS A 12 -8.16 14.15 -14.79
CA LYS A 12 -7.64 13.53 -16.02
C LYS A 12 -6.19 13.90 -16.26
N PHE A 13 -5.82 15.17 -16.03
CA PHE A 13 -4.44 15.62 -16.14
C PHE A 13 -3.54 14.90 -15.13
N GLN A 14 -3.97 14.78 -13.88
CA GLN A 14 -3.19 14.10 -12.84
C GLN A 14 -3.06 12.59 -13.10
N TYR A 15 -4.11 11.97 -13.62
CA TYR A 15 -4.09 10.58 -14.10
C TYR A 15 -3.11 10.39 -15.27
N VAL A 16 -3.16 11.27 -16.28
CA VAL A 16 -2.25 11.22 -17.44
C VAL A 16 -0.81 11.51 -17.02
N LYS A 17 -0.59 12.42 -16.06
CA LYS A 17 0.72 12.74 -15.48
C LYS A 17 1.29 11.52 -14.75
N LEU A 18 0.51 10.83 -13.93
CA LEU A 18 0.91 9.57 -13.28
C LEU A 18 1.25 8.46 -14.29
N LEU A 19 0.48 8.36 -15.37
CA LEU A 19 0.74 7.39 -16.43
C LEU A 19 2.01 7.69 -17.22
N ARG A 20 2.31 8.98 -17.48
CA ARG A 20 3.45 9.44 -18.28
C ARG A 20 4.72 9.70 -17.46
N ALA A 21 4.63 9.88 -16.15
CA ALA A 21 5.79 10.06 -15.28
C ALA A 21 6.73 8.84 -15.33
N LYS A 22 8.02 9.10 -15.52
CA LYS A 22 9.09 8.14 -15.18
C LYS A 22 8.87 7.74 -13.71
N GLY A 23 8.72 6.44 -13.42
CA GLY A 23 8.40 5.97 -12.06
C GLY A 23 6.92 5.66 -11.77
N GLY A 24 6.00 5.72 -12.74
CA GLY A 24 4.59 5.36 -12.48
C GLY A 24 4.38 3.92 -11.96
N ALA A 25 5.26 2.97 -12.29
CA ALA A 25 5.25 1.63 -11.70
C ALA A 25 5.70 1.65 -10.22
N SER A 26 6.71 2.46 -9.89
CA SER A 26 7.16 2.70 -8.51
C SER A 26 6.07 3.35 -7.66
N VAL A 27 5.29 4.29 -8.20
CA VAL A 27 4.19 4.95 -7.48
C VAL A 27 3.08 3.95 -7.13
N VAL A 28 2.75 3.04 -8.06
CA VAL A 28 1.78 1.97 -7.83
C VAL A 28 2.31 0.97 -6.81
N ALA A 29 3.56 0.52 -6.97
CA ALA A 29 4.20 -0.39 -6.03
C ALA A 29 4.32 0.19 -4.61
N MET A 30 4.69 1.47 -4.50
CA MET A 30 4.75 2.17 -3.21
C MET A 30 3.36 2.27 -2.59
N GLY A 31 2.33 2.61 -3.36
CA GLY A 31 0.96 2.62 -2.88
C GLY A 31 0.54 1.25 -2.34
N PHE A 32 0.76 0.19 -3.11
CA PHE A 32 0.47 -1.18 -2.69
C PHE A 32 1.21 -1.56 -1.40
N ALA A 33 2.51 -1.26 -1.32
CA ALA A 33 3.33 -1.52 -0.13
C ALA A 33 2.81 -0.78 1.11
N VAL A 34 2.40 0.49 0.97
CA VAL A 34 1.79 1.27 2.07
C VAL A 34 0.49 0.64 2.54
N GLY A 35 -0.38 0.24 1.61
CA GLY A 35 -1.64 -0.43 1.95
C GLY A 35 -1.42 -1.74 2.70
N LEU A 36 -0.47 -2.54 2.22
CA LEU A 36 -0.09 -3.81 2.84
C LEU A 36 0.49 -3.60 4.25
N PHE A 37 1.40 -2.62 4.39
CA PHE A 37 2.00 -2.23 5.67
C PHE A 37 0.94 -1.86 6.70
N VAL A 38 0.02 -0.95 6.33
CA VAL A 38 -1.03 -0.48 7.24
C VAL A 38 -1.95 -1.62 7.69
N GLU A 39 -2.26 -2.56 6.80
CA GLU A 39 -3.13 -3.69 7.16
C GLU A 39 -2.50 -4.63 8.21
N MET A 40 -1.17 -4.75 8.27
CA MET A 40 -0.50 -5.69 9.18
C MET A 40 -0.68 -5.38 10.67
N PHE A 41 -1.10 -4.17 11.05
CA PHE A 41 -1.47 -3.83 12.42
C PHE A 41 -2.89 -3.26 12.52
N ASN A 42 -3.72 -3.46 11.50
CA ASN A 42 -5.04 -2.82 11.44
C ASN A 42 -6.06 -3.44 12.41
N LEU A 43 -6.06 -4.77 12.54
CA LEU A 43 -6.98 -5.49 13.42
C LEU A 43 -6.85 -5.09 14.91
N PRO A 44 -5.66 -5.03 15.54
CA PRO A 44 -5.53 -4.58 16.92
C PRO A 44 -5.87 -3.10 17.13
N THR A 45 -5.97 -2.33 16.03
CA THR A 45 -6.42 -0.92 16.06
C THR A 45 -7.89 -0.75 15.68
N TYR A 46 -8.64 -1.85 15.56
CA TYR A 46 -10.07 -1.85 15.23
C TYR A 46 -10.42 -1.11 13.94
N GLY A 47 -9.52 -1.16 12.94
CA GLY A 47 -9.73 -0.50 11.65
C GLY A 47 -9.26 0.96 11.59
N THR A 48 -8.88 1.57 12.71
CA THR A 48 -8.50 3.00 12.75
C THR A 48 -7.20 3.28 11.98
N SER A 49 -6.30 2.29 11.89
CA SER A 49 -5.06 2.40 11.11
C SER A 49 -5.29 2.63 9.63
N PHE A 50 -6.46 2.28 9.07
CA PHE A 50 -6.80 2.59 7.68
C PHE A 50 -6.61 4.07 7.34
N LEU A 51 -6.86 4.97 8.30
CA LEU A 51 -6.66 6.42 8.13
C LEU A 51 -5.19 6.79 7.86
N LEU A 52 -4.23 5.96 8.27
CA LEU A 52 -2.81 6.17 8.02
C LEU A 52 -2.45 6.02 6.53
N ILE A 53 -3.28 5.36 5.72
CA ILE A 53 -3.06 5.26 4.27
C ILE A 53 -2.98 6.65 3.62
N PHE A 54 -3.76 7.62 4.09
CA PHE A 54 -3.78 8.98 3.54
C PHE A 54 -2.45 9.72 3.72
N PRO A 55 -1.94 9.95 4.95
CA PRO A 55 -0.67 10.63 5.16
C PRO A 55 0.52 9.85 4.60
N LEU A 56 0.56 8.52 4.76
CA LEU A 56 1.68 7.73 4.23
C LEU A 56 1.77 7.80 2.71
N ASN A 57 0.65 7.66 1.98
CA ASN A 57 0.68 7.80 0.52
C ASN A 57 1.04 9.21 0.07
N PHE A 58 0.61 10.23 0.81
CA PHE A 58 0.96 11.61 0.50
C PHE A 58 2.48 11.83 0.62
N ILE A 59 3.08 11.38 1.72
CA ILE A 59 4.52 11.53 2.00
C ILE A 59 5.35 10.68 1.02
N LEU A 60 5.01 9.41 0.86
CA LEU A 60 5.74 8.46 0.02
C LEU A 60 5.39 8.58 -1.46
N ARG A 61 4.48 9.51 -1.81
CA ARG A 61 4.00 9.76 -3.17
C ARG A 61 3.47 8.49 -3.85
N GLY A 62 2.76 7.66 -3.08
CA GLY A 62 2.15 6.41 -3.51
C GLY A 62 0.80 6.61 -4.19
N SER A 63 0.37 5.61 -4.97
CA SER A 63 -0.98 5.60 -5.55
C SER A 63 -2.02 5.17 -4.51
N PHE A 64 -2.96 6.06 -4.19
CA PHE A 64 -4.05 5.74 -3.27
C PHE A 64 -4.87 4.51 -3.69
N ALA A 65 -5.21 4.41 -4.98
CA ALA A 65 -5.92 3.24 -5.51
C ALA A 65 -5.11 1.94 -5.33
N ALA A 66 -3.80 1.98 -5.55
CA ALA A 66 -2.95 0.82 -5.33
C ALA A 66 -2.83 0.45 -3.84
N ALA A 67 -2.86 1.44 -2.94
CA ALA A 67 -2.88 1.19 -1.51
C ALA A 67 -4.16 0.52 -1.03
N LEU A 68 -5.33 0.89 -1.57
CA LEU A 68 -6.56 0.16 -1.27
C LEU A 68 -6.48 -1.30 -1.71
N VAL A 69 -5.87 -1.57 -2.88
CA VAL A 69 -5.64 -2.94 -3.36
C VAL A 69 -4.67 -3.69 -2.44
N GLY A 70 -3.56 -3.08 -2.04
CA GLY A 70 -2.59 -3.67 -1.11
C GLY A 70 -3.20 -3.95 0.27
N PHE A 71 -4.04 -3.04 0.76
CA PHE A 71 -4.78 -3.19 2.01
C PHE A 71 -5.79 -4.35 1.96
N LEU A 72 -6.56 -4.46 0.86
CA LEU A 72 -7.47 -5.58 0.66
C LEU A 72 -6.73 -6.91 0.52
N PHE A 73 -5.59 -6.93 -0.18
CA PHE A 73 -4.73 -8.10 -0.27
C PHE A 73 -4.17 -8.49 1.11
N GLY A 74 -3.80 -7.50 1.92
CA GLY A 74 -3.39 -7.68 3.31
C GLY A 74 -4.41 -8.48 4.12
N LYS A 75 -5.73 -8.25 3.93
CA LYS A 75 -6.78 -9.02 4.61
C LYS A 75 -6.71 -10.51 4.35
N MET A 76 -6.37 -10.90 3.12
CA MET A 76 -6.28 -12.31 2.74
C MET A 76 -5.10 -13.01 3.41
N ILE A 77 -4.02 -12.28 3.68
CA ILE A 77 -2.79 -12.82 4.28
C ILE A 77 -2.65 -12.52 5.77
N TYR A 78 -3.54 -11.70 6.36
CA TYR A 78 -3.39 -11.20 7.72
C TYR A 78 -3.39 -12.32 8.77
N ILE A 79 -4.28 -13.32 8.63
CA ILE A 79 -4.42 -14.40 9.59
C ILE A 79 -3.08 -15.14 9.82
N PRO A 80 -2.41 -15.69 8.79
CA PRO A 80 -1.11 -16.35 8.99
C PRO A 80 -0.02 -15.36 9.45
N MET A 81 -0.05 -14.11 8.97
CA MET A 81 0.94 -13.10 9.37
C MET A 81 0.78 -12.66 10.83
N SER A 82 -0.43 -12.69 11.40
CA SER A 82 -0.66 -12.28 12.79
C SER A 82 0.14 -13.11 13.81
N PHE A 83 0.39 -14.40 13.50
CA PHE A 83 1.28 -15.26 14.29
C PHE A 83 2.74 -14.81 14.20
N LEU A 84 3.20 -14.40 13.02
CA LEU A 84 4.54 -13.82 12.82
C LEU A 84 4.66 -12.50 13.57
N ASN A 85 3.66 -11.63 13.47
CA ASN A 85 3.63 -10.34 14.18
C ASN A 85 3.83 -10.57 15.68
N ALA A 86 3.06 -11.47 16.30
CA ALA A 86 3.19 -11.77 17.72
C ALA A 86 4.59 -12.31 18.09
N LYS A 87 5.19 -13.12 17.21
CA LYS A 87 6.54 -13.67 17.39
C LYS A 87 7.61 -12.58 17.27
N MET A 88 7.53 -11.73 16.26
CA MET A 88 8.44 -10.59 16.07
C MET A 88 8.33 -9.58 17.20
N ALA A 89 7.13 -9.36 17.72
CA ALA A 89 6.95 -8.51 18.89
C ALA A 89 7.66 -9.08 20.11
N GLY A 90 7.65 -10.41 20.30
CA GLY A 90 8.33 -11.08 21.41
C GLY A 90 9.86 -11.08 21.31
N THR A 91 10.46 -10.82 20.14
CA THR A 91 11.91 -10.64 20.01
C THR A 91 12.35 -9.21 20.35
N VAL A 92 11.48 -8.22 20.15
CA VAL A 92 11.76 -6.81 20.41
C VAL A 92 11.32 -6.37 21.80
N LEU A 93 10.16 -6.84 22.27
CA LEU A 93 9.62 -6.49 23.58
C LEU A 93 10.24 -7.39 24.68
N PRO A 94 10.61 -6.82 25.84
CA PRO A 94 11.06 -7.60 26.98
C PRO A 94 10.04 -8.66 27.40
N LYS A 95 10.49 -9.86 27.76
CA LYS A 95 9.60 -10.96 28.19
C LYS A 95 8.71 -10.60 29.38
N ASN A 96 9.15 -9.65 30.21
CA ASN A 96 8.46 -9.18 31.42
C ASN A 96 7.72 -7.86 31.21
N PHE A 97 7.50 -7.44 29.96
CA PHE A 97 6.76 -6.20 29.68
C PHE A 97 5.29 -6.40 30.04
N ALA A 98 4.90 -5.94 31.23
CA ALA A 98 3.54 -6.00 31.74
C ALA A 98 2.97 -4.58 31.85
N ILE A 99 1.80 -4.35 31.25
CA ILE A 99 1.03 -3.14 31.47
C ILE A 99 0.22 -3.40 32.74
N GLN A 100 0.75 -3.03 33.89
CA GLN A 100 0.03 -3.11 35.16
C GLN A 100 -0.46 -1.72 35.52
N ILE A 101 -1.59 -1.32 34.94
CA ILE A 101 -2.30 -0.13 35.39
C ILE A 101 -3.20 -0.58 36.53
N SER A 102 -2.85 -0.19 37.75
CA SER A 102 -3.48 -0.66 39.00
C SER A 102 -4.99 -0.37 39.09
N PHE A 103 -5.48 0.57 38.28
CA PHE A 103 -6.89 0.95 38.21
C PHE A 103 -7.71 0.13 37.19
N LEU A 104 -7.05 -0.64 36.32
CA LEU A 104 -7.71 -1.44 35.29
C LEU A 104 -7.83 -2.91 35.70
N PRO A 105 -8.96 -3.57 35.39
CA PRO A 105 -9.08 -5.02 35.51
C PRO A 105 -7.98 -5.78 34.74
N GLU A 106 -7.54 -6.91 35.28
CA GLU A 106 -6.47 -7.76 34.72
C GLU A 106 -6.74 -8.17 33.26
N TRP A 107 -8.00 -8.44 32.92
CA TRP A 107 -8.40 -8.80 31.55
C TRP A 107 -8.17 -7.65 30.54
N ILE A 108 -8.33 -6.39 30.97
CA ILE A 108 -8.06 -5.22 30.13
C ILE A 108 -6.56 -5.07 29.93
N ASN A 109 -5.76 -5.23 30.99
CA ASN A 109 -4.31 -5.21 30.92
C ASN A 109 -3.78 -6.28 29.93
N HIS A 110 -4.36 -7.48 29.95
CA HIS A 110 -4.01 -8.56 29.02
C HIS A 110 -4.34 -8.21 27.56
N ILE A 111 -5.53 -7.66 27.29
CA ILE A 111 -5.94 -7.25 25.94
C ILE A 111 -5.06 -6.11 25.43
N LEU A 112 -4.74 -5.12 26.27
CA LEU A 112 -3.88 -4.00 25.91
C LEU A 112 -2.48 -4.48 25.48
N LEU A 113 -1.94 -5.43 26.25
CA LEU A 113 -0.63 -6.02 26.00
C LEU A 113 -0.63 -6.88 24.72
N LEU A 114 -1.70 -7.61 24.44
CA LEU A 114 -1.87 -8.37 23.20
C LEU A 114 -1.95 -7.42 21.98
N ASN A 115 -2.77 -6.37 22.06
CA ASN A 115 -2.87 -5.36 21.00
C ASN A 115 -1.52 -4.67 20.76
N LEU A 116 -0.80 -4.30 21.82
CA LEU A 116 0.54 -3.70 21.70
C LEU A 116 1.51 -4.64 20.99
N LYS A 117 1.54 -5.93 21.36
CA LYS A 117 2.37 -6.92 20.67
C LYS A 117 2.01 -7.02 19.19
N LEU A 118 0.73 -7.13 18.85
CA LEU A 118 0.31 -7.21 17.45
C LEU A 118 0.62 -5.94 16.66
N ILE A 119 0.55 -4.76 17.28
CA ILE A 119 0.91 -3.48 16.64
C ILE A 119 2.41 -3.42 16.37
N VAL A 120 3.24 -3.68 17.37
CA VAL A 120 4.71 -3.63 17.24
C VAL A 120 5.18 -4.66 16.20
N GLY A 121 4.69 -5.89 16.31
CA GLY A 121 4.96 -6.95 15.35
C GLY A 121 4.49 -6.60 13.94
N GLY A 122 3.26 -6.12 13.81
CA GLY A 122 2.66 -5.74 12.53
C GLY A 122 3.35 -4.56 11.86
N ILE A 123 3.92 -3.62 12.60
CA ILE A 123 4.75 -2.54 12.04
C ILE A 123 6.03 -3.13 11.43
N ILE A 124 6.71 -4.04 12.14
CA ILE A 124 7.96 -4.66 11.68
C ILE A 124 7.68 -5.55 10.46
N ASP A 125 6.77 -6.50 10.60
CA ASP A 125 6.42 -7.44 9.52
C ASP A 125 5.77 -6.74 8.35
N GLY A 126 4.94 -5.72 8.59
CA GLY A 126 4.38 -4.87 7.54
C GLY A 126 5.45 -4.12 6.77
N ALA A 127 6.50 -3.63 7.43
CA ALA A 127 7.58 -2.92 6.75
C ALA A 127 8.40 -3.89 5.88
N ILE A 128 8.69 -5.09 6.41
CA ILE A 128 9.38 -6.16 5.69
C ILE A 128 8.54 -6.63 4.48
N LEU A 129 7.27 -6.95 4.69
CA LEU A 129 6.36 -7.39 3.63
C LEU A 129 6.12 -6.30 2.59
N GLY A 130 5.88 -5.06 3.03
CA GLY A 130 5.71 -3.93 2.12
C GLY A 130 6.92 -3.74 1.21
N LEU A 131 8.13 -3.82 1.78
CA LEU A 131 9.37 -3.76 1.02
C LEU A 131 9.54 -4.96 0.08
N LEU A 132 9.23 -6.17 0.55
CA LEU A 132 9.30 -7.40 -0.24
C LEU A 132 8.35 -7.34 -1.44
N PHE A 133 7.10 -6.91 -1.24
CA PHE A 133 6.09 -6.81 -2.30
C PHE A 133 6.25 -5.59 -3.20
N TYR A 134 7.02 -4.58 -2.80
CA TYR A 134 7.32 -3.42 -3.66
C TYR A 134 7.98 -3.85 -4.98
N PHE A 135 8.96 -4.76 -4.94
CA PHE A 135 9.68 -5.22 -6.12
C PHE A 135 8.81 -5.98 -7.14
N PRO A 136 8.08 -7.06 -6.77
CA PRO A 136 7.26 -7.79 -7.72
C PRO A 136 6.15 -6.91 -8.29
N ILE A 137 5.48 -6.08 -7.48
CA ILE A 137 4.44 -5.16 -7.99
C ILE A 137 5.04 -4.16 -8.98
N ARG A 138 6.20 -3.59 -8.67
CA ARG A 138 6.88 -2.67 -9.59
C ARG A 138 7.21 -3.36 -10.91
N TYR A 139 7.79 -4.55 -10.86
CA TYR A 139 8.13 -5.33 -12.06
C TYR A 139 6.90 -5.67 -12.90
N SER A 140 5.84 -6.18 -12.26
CA SER A 140 4.59 -6.52 -12.94
C SER A 140 4.00 -5.30 -13.65
N VAL A 141 3.87 -4.17 -12.96
CA VAL A 141 3.30 -2.94 -13.55
C VAL A 141 4.16 -2.41 -14.69
N GLU A 142 5.49 -2.48 -14.56
CA GLU A 142 6.42 -2.07 -15.61
C GLU A 142 6.30 -2.94 -16.86
N ALA A 143 6.21 -4.27 -16.70
CA ALA A 143 5.97 -5.21 -17.79
C ALA A 143 4.65 -4.91 -18.52
N PHE A 144 3.56 -4.66 -17.79
CA PHE A 144 2.28 -4.26 -18.37
C PHE A 144 2.37 -2.93 -19.14
N LYS A 145 3.09 -1.94 -18.59
CA LYS A 145 3.29 -0.65 -19.26
C LYS A 145 4.14 -0.78 -20.53
N ARG A 146 5.19 -1.61 -20.52
CA ARG A 146 6.06 -1.88 -21.68
C ARG A 146 5.26 -2.45 -22.84
N LYS A 147 4.51 -3.54 -22.58
CA LYS A 147 3.65 -4.18 -23.59
C LYS A 147 2.63 -3.22 -24.21
N ARG A 148 2.05 -2.32 -23.40
CA ARG A 148 1.09 -1.31 -23.91
C ARG A 148 1.76 -0.21 -24.75
N ARG A 149 3.01 0.15 -24.45
CA ARG A 149 3.79 1.12 -25.25
C ARG A 149 4.17 0.53 -26.60
N GLU A 150 4.61 -0.72 -26.63
CA GLU A 150 4.94 -1.45 -27.86
C GLU A 150 3.73 -1.53 -28.79
N LYS A 151 2.56 -1.93 -28.28
CA LYS A 151 1.32 -1.99 -29.08
C LYS A 151 0.94 -0.63 -29.67
N ARG A 152 1.17 0.47 -28.94
CA ARG A 152 0.93 1.83 -29.46
C ARG A 152 1.94 2.26 -30.51
N ARG A 153 3.22 1.88 -30.36
CA ARG A 153 4.26 2.16 -31.34
C ARG A 153 3.99 1.40 -32.65
N LEU A 154 3.62 0.12 -32.56
CA LEU A 154 3.23 -0.70 -33.70
C LEU A 154 2.00 -0.12 -34.42
N ASN A 155 0.98 0.31 -33.69
CA ASN A 155 -0.19 0.93 -34.30
C ASN A 155 0.12 2.27 -34.99
N ARG A 156 1.03 3.08 -34.45
CA ARG A 156 1.48 4.32 -35.11
C ARG A 156 2.25 4.04 -36.39
N ALA A 157 3.22 3.11 -36.34
CA ALA A 157 3.99 2.71 -37.51
C ALA A 157 3.09 2.13 -38.63
N ARG A 158 2.03 1.41 -38.28
CA ARG A 158 1.02 0.92 -39.25
C ARG A 158 0.23 2.07 -39.91
N VAL A 159 -0.19 3.07 -39.12
CA VAL A 159 -0.89 4.24 -39.67
C VAL A 159 0.03 5.05 -40.59
N GLU A 160 1.27 5.30 -40.16
CA GLU A 160 2.28 6.00 -40.95
C GLU A 160 2.61 5.25 -42.26
N ALA A 161 2.72 3.91 -42.22
CA ALA A 161 2.95 3.11 -43.43
C ALA A 161 1.77 3.17 -44.42
N ASN A 162 0.53 3.13 -43.93
CA ASN A 162 -0.65 3.23 -44.80
C ASN A 162 -0.77 4.61 -45.46
N THR A 163 -0.42 5.69 -44.76
CA THR A 163 -0.44 7.05 -45.33
C THR A 163 0.64 7.32 -46.38
N VAL A 164 1.66 6.46 -46.49
CA VAL A 164 2.74 6.58 -47.49
C VAL A 164 2.41 5.78 -48.77
N LEU A 165 1.48 4.82 -48.67
CA LEU A 165 1.06 3.97 -49.79
C LEU A 165 -0.17 4.54 -50.55
N GLU A 166 -0.85 5.53 -49.99
CA GLU A 166 -1.89 6.36 -50.63
C GLU A 166 -1.27 7.58 -51.32
#